data_AF-A0A817NBE7-F1
#
_entry.id   AF-A0A817NBE7-F1
#
_cell.length_a   1.000
_cell.length_b   1.000
_cell.length_c   1.000
_cell.angle_alpha   90.00
_cell.angle_beta   90.00
_cell.angle_gamma   90.00
#
_symmetry.space_group_name_H-M   'P 1'
#
loop_
_entity.id
_entity.type
_entity.pdbx_description
1 polymer ?
#
loop_
_entity_poly.entity_id
_entity_poly.type
_entity_poly.pdbx_seq_one_letter_code
_entity_poly.pdbx_strand_id
1 'polypeptide(L)'
;WLTINDHAQEDANGDHFSPPECPTTLQVSDRWFYGGADFPIRPLNELIDSYHKTVGRNCKLVLDLAVSRSGLVDPKHASRYKEFGDFIRSCYGKPLSSQFNCSSASCILRFPSTQLADRVVIREDLRSPSGASIRQWSLDGYMMWGDCLGCWIPIPSAKGQSIGNKRIVLFGEAVFLQAIRLNIYNTTGGPQVLAQFDAYLCH
;
A
#
# COMPACT_ATOMS: atom_id res chain seq x y z
N TRP A 1 -6.28 12.36 1.83
CA TRP A 1 -5.16 12.76 2.72
C TRP A 1 -5.40 12.19 4.12
N LEU A 2 -4.56 12.45 5.13
CA LEU A 2 -4.90 12.13 6.54
C LEU A 2 -5.56 13.29 7.28
N THR A 3 -5.71 14.41 6.59
CA THR A 3 -6.16 15.68 7.13
C THR A 3 -7.39 16.14 6.36
N ILE A 4 -8.26 16.86 7.07
CA ILE A 4 -9.46 17.49 6.51
C ILE A 4 -9.49 18.97 6.91
N ASN A 5 -10.16 19.79 6.10
CA ASN A 5 -10.44 21.18 6.46
C ASN A 5 -11.66 21.31 7.39
N ASP A 6 -11.99 22.54 7.80
CA ASP A 6 -13.14 22.85 8.66
C ASP A 6 -14.52 22.43 8.09
N HIS A 7 -14.58 22.09 6.80
CA HIS A 7 -15.80 21.59 6.14
C HIS A 7 -15.83 20.06 6.04
N ALA A 8 -14.92 19.37 6.75
CA ALA A 8 -14.76 17.93 6.72
C ALA A 8 -14.45 17.34 5.33
N GLN A 9 -13.83 18.13 4.45
CA GLN A 9 -13.37 17.67 3.14
C GLN A 9 -11.89 17.32 3.20
N GLU A 10 -11.47 16.28 2.47
CA GLU A 10 -10.05 15.92 2.38
C GLU A 10 -9.21 17.10 1.91
N ASP A 11 -8.23 17.48 2.72
CA ASP A 11 -7.35 18.62 2.43
C ASP A 11 -5.91 18.26 2.81
N ALA A 12 -4.98 18.50 1.89
CA ALA A 12 -3.56 18.35 2.14
C ALA A 12 -3.09 19.24 3.31
N ASN A 13 -3.65 20.45 3.43
CA ASN A 13 -3.28 21.46 4.42
C ASN A 13 -4.30 21.57 5.55
N GLY A 14 -5.20 20.59 5.66
CA GLY A 14 -6.18 20.52 6.74
C GLY A 14 -5.50 20.48 8.11
N ASP A 15 -6.12 21.13 9.07
CA ASP A 15 -5.69 21.26 10.46
C ASP A 15 -6.25 20.16 11.38
N HIS A 16 -7.22 19.38 10.89
CA HIS A 16 -7.80 18.25 11.62
C HIS A 16 -7.26 16.92 11.10
N PHE A 17 -6.65 16.12 11.98
CA PHE A 17 -6.25 14.75 11.67
C PHE A 17 -7.47 13.82 11.65
N SER A 18 -7.87 13.38 10.45
CA SER A 18 -9.03 12.52 10.23
C SER A 18 -8.67 11.45 9.19
N PRO A 19 -8.05 10.33 9.62
CA PRO A 19 -7.63 9.27 8.72
C PRO A 19 -8.86 8.57 8.10
N PRO A 20 -8.83 8.25 6.79
CA PRO A 20 -10.00 7.66 6.13
C PRO A 20 -10.21 6.20 6.52
N GLU A 21 -11.48 5.82 6.61
CA GLU A 21 -11.95 4.44 6.72
C GLU A 21 -12.62 4.01 5.42
N CYS A 22 -12.35 2.80 4.96
CA CYS A 22 -12.83 2.25 3.70
C CYS A 22 -13.64 0.98 3.98
N PRO A 23 -14.92 1.12 4.34
CA PRO A 23 -15.83 0.00 4.51
C PRO A 23 -16.13 -0.68 3.16
N THR A 24 -16.20 -2.01 3.15
CA THR A 24 -16.62 -2.79 1.98
C THR A 24 -17.18 -4.15 2.39
N THR A 25 -17.85 -4.82 1.46
CA THR A 25 -18.48 -6.11 1.67
C THR A 25 -17.68 -7.26 1.07
N LEU A 26 -17.81 -8.45 1.64
CA LEU A 26 -17.37 -9.72 1.05
C LEU A 26 -18.30 -10.14 -0.09
N GLN A 27 -19.61 -9.99 0.13
CA GLN A 27 -20.63 -10.33 -0.86
C GLN A 27 -20.66 -9.27 -1.97
N VAL A 28 -21.03 -9.67 -3.19
CA VAL A 28 -21.15 -8.72 -4.31
C VAL A 28 -22.33 -7.78 -4.11
N SER A 29 -22.40 -6.72 -4.92
CA SER A 29 -23.51 -5.75 -4.93
C SER A 29 -23.72 -5.02 -3.58
N ASP A 30 -22.62 -4.71 -2.88
CA ASP A 30 -22.61 -3.96 -1.61
C ASP A 30 -23.54 -4.54 -0.53
N ARG A 31 -23.59 -5.87 -0.46
CA ARG A 31 -24.50 -6.57 0.45
C ARG A 31 -23.88 -6.83 1.83
N TRP A 32 -24.29 -6.04 2.81
CA TRP A 32 -23.83 -6.10 4.21
C TRP A 32 -24.41 -7.24 5.05
N PHE A 33 -25.63 -7.70 4.75
CA PHE A 33 -26.30 -8.78 5.48
C PHE A 33 -26.23 -10.10 4.70
N TYR A 34 -26.26 -11.23 5.38
CA TYR A 34 -26.17 -12.55 4.74
C TYR A 34 -27.21 -12.74 3.63
N GLY A 35 -26.74 -13.10 2.43
CA GLY A 35 -27.56 -13.30 1.23
C GLY A 35 -28.11 -14.70 1.04
N GLY A 36 -27.68 -15.65 1.88
CA GLY A 36 -27.95 -17.08 1.66
C GLY A 36 -26.74 -17.80 1.07
N ALA A 37 -26.75 -19.13 1.13
CA ALA A 37 -25.61 -19.97 0.79
C ALA A 37 -25.20 -19.90 -0.71
N ASP A 38 -26.13 -19.50 -1.58
CA ASP A 38 -25.94 -19.40 -3.02
C ASP A 38 -25.70 -17.96 -3.49
N PHE A 39 -25.73 -16.98 -2.58
CA PHE A 39 -25.44 -15.60 -2.95
C PHE A 39 -23.94 -15.44 -3.26
N PRO A 40 -23.58 -14.80 -4.39
CA PRO A 40 -22.19 -14.70 -4.80
C PRO A 40 -21.33 -13.83 -3.86
N ILE A 41 -20.11 -14.30 -3.63
CA ILE A 41 -19.05 -13.57 -2.93
C ILE A 41 -17.97 -13.11 -3.89
N ARG A 42 -17.34 -11.98 -3.58
CA ARG A 42 -16.27 -11.38 -4.38
C ARG A 42 -15.06 -12.33 -4.46
N PRO A 43 -14.49 -12.58 -5.64
CA PRO A 43 -13.33 -13.45 -5.80
C PRO A 43 -12.10 -12.86 -5.08
N LEU A 44 -11.13 -13.71 -4.76
CA LEU A 44 -9.94 -13.32 -3.99
C LEU A 44 -9.18 -12.14 -4.62
N ASN A 45 -8.98 -12.15 -5.94
CA ASN A 45 -8.30 -11.08 -6.67
C ASN A 45 -8.99 -9.72 -6.51
N GLU A 46 -10.31 -9.69 -6.38
CA GLU A 46 -11.06 -8.45 -6.14
C GLU A 46 -10.85 -7.93 -4.70
N LEU A 47 -10.75 -8.81 -3.71
CA LEU A 47 -10.41 -8.43 -2.33
C LEU A 47 -8.97 -7.91 -2.23
N ILE A 48 -8.05 -8.54 -2.96
CA ILE A 48 -6.65 -8.09 -3.09
C ILE A 48 -6.58 -6.69 -3.72
N ASP A 49 -7.34 -6.46 -4.80
CA ASP A 49 -7.44 -5.13 -5.43
C ASP A 49 -8.02 -4.10 -4.45
N SER A 50 -9.06 -4.44 -3.70
CA SER A 50 -9.58 -3.59 -2.62
C SER A 50 -8.52 -3.28 -1.57
N TYR A 51 -7.71 -4.26 -1.14
CA TYR A 51 -6.62 -4.02 -0.19
C TYR A 51 -5.61 -3.01 -0.72
N HIS A 52 -5.18 -3.14 -1.97
CA HIS A 52 -4.24 -2.21 -2.60
C HIS A 52 -4.85 -0.82 -2.81
N LYS A 53 -6.14 -0.71 -3.09
CA LYS A 53 -6.86 0.57 -3.27
C LYS A 53 -7.27 1.24 -1.96
N THR A 54 -7.23 0.53 -0.83
CA THR A 54 -7.58 1.05 0.50
C THR A 54 -6.36 1.12 1.41
N VAL A 55 -5.94 0.00 2.00
CA VAL A 55 -4.75 -0.11 2.86
C VAL A 55 -3.49 0.35 2.14
N GLY A 56 -3.36 0.04 0.84
CA GLY A 56 -2.27 0.52 0.00
C GLY A 56 -2.35 1.99 -0.38
N ARG A 57 -3.42 2.70 -0.02
CA ARG A 57 -3.64 4.12 -0.26
C ARG A 57 -4.05 4.84 1.03
N ASN A 58 -3.42 4.46 2.13
CA ASN A 58 -3.51 5.19 3.40
C ASN A 58 -4.92 5.18 4.05
N CYS A 59 -5.74 4.17 3.73
CA CYS A 59 -7.06 3.99 4.28
C CYS A 59 -7.17 2.74 5.16
N LYS A 60 -7.92 2.82 6.25
CA LYS A 60 -8.21 1.65 7.08
C LYS A 60 -9.34 0.83 6.43
N LEU A 61 -9.01 -0.37 5.93
CA LEU A 61 -10.02 -1.28 5.38
C LEU A 61 -10.89 -1.86 6.51
N VAL A 62 -12.21 -1.75 6.35
CA VAL A 62 -13.19 -2.46 7.17
C VAL A 62 -13.94 -3.41 6.27
N LEU A 63 -13.67 -4.71 6.44
CA LEU A 63 -14.35 -5.77 5.70
C LEU A 63 -15.44 -6.37 6.59
N ASP A 64 -16.67 -6.44 6.08
CA ASP A 64 -17.81 -6.96 6.83
C ASP A 64 -17.70 -8.47 7.15
N LEU A 65 -18.45 -8.89 8.16
CA LEU A 65 -18.73 -10.30 8.46
C LEU A 65 -20.25 -10.52 8.42
N ALA A 66 -20.75 -11.02 7.29
CA ALA A 66 -22.16 -11.34 7.14
C ALA A 66 -22.50 -12.69 7.79
N VAL A 67 -23.09 -12.65 9.00
CA VAL A 67 -23.47 -13.84 9.78
C VAL A 67 -24.81 -14.41 9.30
N SER A 68 -24.89 -15.74 9.20
CA SER A 68 -26.08 -16.44 8.74
C SER A 68 -27.20 -16.43 9.78
N ARG A 69 -28.41 -16.89 9.38
CA ARG A 69 -29.56 -17.02 10.29
C ARG A 69 -29.35 -18.04 11.42
N SER A 70 -28.35 -18.93 11.31
CA SER A 70 -27.97 -19.84 12.39
C SER A 70 -27.03 -19.19 13.42
N GLY A 71 -26.68 -17.91 13.25
CA GLY A 71 -25.73 -17.20 14.10
C GLY A 71 -24.27 -17.58 13.84
N LEU A 72 -23.97 -18.23 12.71
CA LEU A 72 -22.62 -18.68 12.35
C LEU A 72 -22.13 -18.00 11.06
N VAL A 73 -20.82 -17.83 10.93
CA VAL A 73 -20.19 -17.43 9.66
C VAL A 73 -20.32 -18.59 8.67
N ASP A 74 -20.81 -18.30 7.47
CA ASP A 74 -20.89 -19.31 6.41
C ASP A 74 -19.49 -19.88 6.09
N PRO A 75 -19.32 -21.21 5.98
CA PRO A 75 -18.01 -21.81 5.69
C PRO A 75 -17.35 -21.28 4.40
N LYS A 76 -18.14 -20.93 3.36
CA LYS A 76 -17.62 -20.32 2.13
C LYS A 76 -17.05 -18.92 2.41
N HIS A 77 -17.73 -18.14 3.26
CA HIS A 77 -17.24 -16.83 3.68
C HIS A 77 -15.95 -16.97 4.48
N ALA A 78 -15.94 -17.87 5.47
CA ALA A 78 -14.77 -18.15 6.30
C ALA A 78 -13.54 -18.56 5.46
N SER A 79 -13.72 -19.42 4.45
CA SER A 79 -12.65 -19.79 3.52
C SER A 79 -12.10 -18.57 2.78
N ARG A 80 -12.97 -17.73 2.23
CA ARG A 80 -12.54 -16.53 1.48
C ARG A 80 -11.83 -15.50 2.37
N TYR A 81 -12.29 -15.28 3.60
CA TYR A 81 -11.57 -14.44 4.56
C TYR A 81 -10.18 -15.00 4.88
N LYS A 82 -10.07 -16.32 5.04
CA LYS A 82 -8.79 -17.00 5.28
C LYS A 82 -7.85 -16.83 4.09
N GLU A 83 -8.30 -17.11 2.87
CA GLU A 83 -7.54 -16.93 1.63
C GLU A 83 -7.00 -15.50 1.51
N PHE A 84 -7.85 -14.52 1.80
CA PHE A 84 -7.45 -13.11 1.77
C PHE A 84 -6.39 -12.77 2.83
N GLY A 85 -6.58 -13.25 4.07
CA GLY A 85 -5.58 -13.08 5.13
C GLY A 85 -4.26 -13.81 4.83
N ASP A 86 -4.33 -14.99 4.21
CA ASP A 86 -3.16 -15.78 3.81
C ASP A 86 -2.35 -15.03 2.74
N PHE A 87 -3.01 -14.47 1.72
CA PHE A 87 -2.36 -13.62 0.73
C PHE A 87 -1.64 -12.43 1.39
N ILE A 88 -2.30 -11.71 2.31
CA ILE A 88 -1.68 -10.55 2.96
C ILE A 88 -0.43 -10.98 3.75
N ARG A 89 -0.52 -12.08 4.49
CA ARG A 89 0.62 -12.61 5.27
C ARG A 89 1.74 -13.13 4.38
N SER A 90 1.42 -13.85 3.31
CA SER A 90 2.45 -14.39 2.41
C SER A 90 3.16 -13.27 1.66
N CYS A 91 2.41 -12.28 1.17
CA CYS A 91 2.95 -11.19 0.36
C CYS A 91 3.69 -10.15 1.20
N TYR A 92 3.12 -9.71 2.33
CA TYR A 92 3.65 -8.58 3.10
C TYR A 92 4.26 -8.97 4.45
N GLY A 93 4.30 -10.26 4.79
CA GLY A 93 4.84 -10.74 6.07
C GLY A 93 6.37 -10.71 6.15
N LYS A 94 7.06 -10.79 5.01
CA LYS A 94 8.52 -10.73 4.94
C LYS A 94 8.99 -9.94 3.71
N PRO A 95 9.63 -8.77 3.87
CA PRO A 95 10.19 -8.05 2.75
C PRO A 95 11.44 -8.74 2.18
N LEU A 96 11.82 -8.33 0.97
CA LEU A 96 13.13 -8.66 0.41
C LEU A 96 14.23 -8.07 1.28
N SER A 97 15.30 -8.84 1.51
CA SER A 97 16.42 -8.41 2.34
C SER A 97 17.05 -7.15 1.75
N SER A 98 16.95 -6.05 2.47
CA SER A 98 17.34 -4.73 1.99
C SER A 98 17.66 -3.80 3.14
N GLN A 99 18.34 -2.70 2.83
CA GLN A 99 18.58 -1.60 3.75
C GLN A 99 18.29 -0.30 3.02
N PHE A 100 17.64 0.65 3.69
CA PHE A 100 17.46 1.98 3.13
C PHE A 100 18.12 3.05 3.99
N ASN A 101 18.54 4.11 3.31
CA ASN A 101 19.00 5.33 3.94
C ASN A 101 18.28 6.52 3.29
N CYS A 102 17.98 7.53 4.10
CA CYS A 102 17.25 8.71 3.67
C CYS A 102 18.09 9.98 3.78
N SER A 103 17.82 10.90 2.86
CA SER A 103 18.18 12.32 2.88
C SER A 103 16.90 13.14 2.84
N SER A 104 17.00 14.47 2.83
CA SER A 104 15.81 15.34 2.71
C SER A 104 15.07 15.19 1.39
N ALA A 105 15.78 14.88 0.29
CA ALA A 105 15.21 14.85 -1.07
C ALA A 105 14.97 13.44 -1.60
N SER A 106 15.55 12.41 -0.98
CA SER A 106 15.42 11.04 -1.45
C SER A 106 15.72 9.99 -0.40
N CYS A 107 15.14 8.81 -0.57
CA CYS A 107 15.51 7.59 0.15
C CYS A 107 15.93 6.52 -0.84
N ILE A 108 17.01 5.79 -0.55
CA ILE A 108 17.51 4.73 -1.42
C ILE A 108 17.43 3.41 -0.66
N LEU A 109 16.64 2.47 -1.17
CA LEU A 109 16.60 1.08 -0.74
C LEU A 109 17.60 0.27 -1.57
N ARG A 110 18.55 -0.40 -0.93
CA ARG A 110 19.58 -1.21 -1.58
C ARG A 110 19.43 -2.68 -1.22
N PHE A 111 19.60 -3.54 -2.21
CA PHE A 111 19.71 -4.98 -2.02
C PHE A 111 21.18 -5.41 -1.93
N PRO A 112 21.50 -6.52 -1.24
CA PRO A 112 22.83 -7.11 -1.25
C PRO A 112 23.24 -7.62 -2.65
N SER A 113 22.28 -8.10 -3.43
CA SER A 113 22.42 -8.56 -4.82
C SER A 113 21.15 -8.21 -5.59
N THR A 114 21.20 -8.19 -6.92
CA THR A 114 20.04 -7.97 -7.78
C THR A 114 18.87 -8.85 -7.34
N GLN A 115 17.71 -8.23 -7.10
CA GLN A 115 16.46 -8.91 -6.74
C GLN A 115 15.41 -8.68 -7.81
N LEU A 116 14.49 -9.62 -7.94
CA LEU A 116 13.24 -9.44 -8.65
C LEU A 116 12.20 -8.88 -7.68
N ALA A 117 11.57 -7.75 -8.00
CA ALA A 117 10.54 -7.14 -7.17
C ALA A 117 9.37 -6.64 -8.02
N ASP A 118 8.14 -6.75 -7.53
CA ASP A 118 6.93 -6.30 -8.23
C ASP A 118 6.23 -5.13 -7.54
N ARG A 119 6.64 -4.80 -6.31
CA ARG A 119 6.05 -3.72 -5.52
C ARG A 119 6.97 -3.20 -4.43
N VAL A 120 6.61 -2.04 -3.90
CA VAL A 120 7.14 -1.51 -2.63
C VAL A 120 6.05 -1.11 -1.65
N VAL A 121 6.41 -1.13 -0.38
CA VAL A 121 5.65 -0.52 0.73
C VAL A 121 6.45 0.67 1.25
N ILE A 122 5.80 1.83 1.32
CA ILE A 122 6.38 3.06 1.85
C ILE A 122 5.48 3.55 2.99
N ARG A 123 6.07 3.94 4.13
CA ARG A 123 5.35 4.52 5.27
C ARG A 123 6.12 5.70 5.83
N GLU A 124 5.45 6.83 5.97
CA GLU A 124 5.95 7.95 6.77
C GLU A 124 5.85 7.60 8.26
N ASP A 125 6.76 8.12 9.09
CA ASP A 125 6.61 8.06 10.53
C ASP A 125 5.64 9.14 11.01
N LEU A 126 4.38 8.76 11.14
CA LEU A 126 3.31 9.67 11.56
C LEU A 126 3.47 10.22 12.98
N ARG A 127 4.36 9.64 13.80
CA ARG A 127 4.65 10.13 15.15
C ARG A 127 5.74 11.20 15.16
N SER A 128 6.45 11.38 14.05
CA SER A 128 7.44 12.44 13.91
C SER A 128 6.75 13.81 13.88
N PRO A 129 7.45 14.91 14.21
CA PRO A 129 6.89 16.25 14.13
C PRO A 129 6.40 16.67 12.73
N SER A 130 6.91 16.04 11.68
CA SER A 130 6.47 16.30 10.30
C SER A 130 5.17 15.56 9.94
N GLY A 131 4.82 14.50 10.66
CA GLY A 131 3.62 13.70 10.39
C GLY A 131 3.60 13.12 8.98
N ALA A 132 2.43 13.17 8.32
CA ALA A 132 2.30 12.88 6.89
C ALA A 132 2.54 14.16 6.09
N SER A 133 3.73 14.30 5.54
CA SER A 133 4.20 15.55 4.93
C SER A 133 4.61 15.44 3.47
N ILE A 134 4.88 14.24 2.93
CA ILE A 134 5.21 14.08 1.51
C ILE A 134 4.00 14.42 0.63
N ARG A 135 4.22 15.30 -0.35
CA ARG A 135 3.18 15.83 -1.27
C ARG A 135 3.38 15.45 -2.73
N GLN A 136 4.59 15.09 -3.12
CA GLN A 136 4.88 14.63 -4.48
C GLN A 136 6.14 13.78 -4.49
N TRP A 137 6.07 12.63 -5.15
CA TRP A 137 7.16 11.67 -5.21
C TRP A 137 7.12 10.78 -6.45
N SER A 138 8.24 10.13 -6.74
CA SER A 138 8.37 9.07 -7.75
C SER A 138 9.35 7.98 -7.30
N LEU A 139 9.35 6.83 -7.97
CA LEU A 139 10.36 5.79 -7.81
C LEU A 139 11.18 5.60 -9.08
N ASP A 140 12.49 5.44 -8.88
CA ASP A 140 13.41 4.93 -9.89
C ASP A 140 13.95 3.55 -9.45
N GLY A 141 14.17 2.66 -10.41
CA GLY A 141 14.91 1.41 -10.22
C GLY A 141 16.34 1.52 -10.72
N TYR A 142 17.30 1.00 -9.96
CA TYR A 142 18.69 0.88 -10.40
C TYR A 142 18.88 -0.45 -11.13
N MET A 143 19.01 -0.37 -12.46
CA MET A 143 19.01 -1.55 -13.33
C MET A 143 20.40 -2.14 -13.48
N MET A 144 20.46 -3.47 -13.49
CA MET A 144 21.69 -4.26 -13.68
C MET A 144 21.62 -5.15 -14.93
N TRP A 145 20.83 -4.75 -15.93
CA TRP A 145 20.61 -5.48 -17.19
C TRP A 145 20.21 -4.54 -18.33
N GLY A 146 20.32 -5.03 -19.57
CA GLY A 146 20.00 -4.28 -20.78
C GLY A 146 20.99 -3.16 -21.11
N ASP A 147 20.58 -2.28 -22.03
CA ASP A 147 21.41 -1.17 -22.54
C ASP A 147 21.65 -0.05 -21.50
N CYS A 148 21.09 -0.20 -20.30
CA CYS A 148 21.17 0.77 -19.20
C CYS A 148 21.71 0.08 -17.94
N LEU A 149 22.87 -0.57 -18.08
CA LEU A 149 23.59 -1.19 -16.97
C LEU A 149 24.11 -0.09 -16.03
N GLY A 150 23.70 -0.15 -14.76
CA GLY A 150 24.19 0.76 -13.72
C GLY A 150 23.57 2.15 -13.74
N CYS A 151 22.37 2.29 -14.32
CA CYS A 151 21.62 3.54 -14.39
C CYS A 151 20.36 3.51 -13.52
N TRP A 152 19.83 4.70 -13.21
CA TRP A 152 18.51 4.86 -12.61
C TRP A 152 17.46 5.03 -13.72
N ILE A 153 16.44 4.18 -13.75
CA ILE A 153 15.32 4.27 -14.67
C ILE A 153 14.03 4.55 -13.88
N PRO A 154 13.23 5.56 -14.25
CA PRO A 154 11.92 5.79 -13.65
C PRO A 154 11.02 4.57 -13.80
N ILE A 155 10.31 4.20 -12.73
CA ILE A 155 9.22 3.22 -12.78
C ILE A 155 7.94 4.00 -13.12
N PRO A 156 7.40 3.92 -14.35
CA PRO A 156 6.42 4.91 -14.83
C PRO A 156 5.12 4.98 -14.02
N SER A 157 4.67 3.84 -13.50
CA SER A 157 3.47 3.70 -12.65
C SER A 157 3.69 4.16 -11.21
N ALA A 158 4.94 4.33 -10.78
CA ALA A 158 5.31 4.55 -9.40
C ALA A 158 5.57 6.03 -9.08
N LYS A 159 4.51 6.83 -9.16
CA LYS A 159 4.50 8.23 -8.73
C LYS A 159 3.22 8.56 -8.00
N GLY A 160 3.26 9.58 -7.16
CA GLY A 160 2.08 9.96 -6.38
C GLY A 160 2.25 11.23 -5.60
N GLN A 161 1.24 11.52 -4.78
CA GLN A 161 1.20 12.69 -3.92
C GLN A 161 1.43 12.29 -2.46
N SER A 162 0.43 11.69 -1.82
CA SER A 162 0.51 11.25 -0.43
C SER A 162 1.16 9.86 -0.27
N ILE A 163 1.84 9.65 0.86
CA ILE A 163 2.24 8.32 1.36
C ILE A 163 1.47 8.01 2.64
N GLY A 164 1.62 8.85 3.67
CA GLY A 164 0.96 8.71 4.96
C GLY A 164 1.35 7.44 5.71
N ASN A 165 0.38 6.83 6.38
CA ASN A 165 0.57 5.61 7.15
C ASN A 165 1.07 4.45 6.28
N LYS A 166 0.56 4.30 5.06
CA LYS A 166 0.98 3.22 4.16
C LYS A 166 0.61 3.49 2.70
N ARG A 167 1.63 3.39 1.84
CA ARG A 167 1.49 3.33 0.38
C ARG A 167 2.03 2.00 -0.13
N ILE A 168 1.22 1.28 -0.89
CA ILE A 168 1.65 0.12 -1.68
C ILE A 168 1.70 0.55 -3.13
N VAL A 169 2.86 0.38 -3.76
CA VAL A 169 3.08 0.76 -5.16
C VAL A 169 3.38 -0.50 -5.95
N LEU A 170 2.46 -0.89 -6.82
CA LEU A 170 2.62 -2.01 -7.73
C LEU A 170 3.31 -1.51 -9.01
N PHE A 171 4.31 -2.24 -9.49
CA PHE A 171 5.04 -1.86 -10.70
C PHE A 171 4.30 -2.25 -11.98
N GLY A 172 3.39 -3.22 -11.89
CA GLY A 172 2.68 -3.83 -13.01
C GLY A 172 3.32 -5.17 -13.36
N GLU A 173 4.60 -5.13 -13.73
CA GLU A 173 5.43 -6.33 -13.92
C GLU A 173 6.59 -6.33 -12.93
N ALA A 174 7.08 -7.53 -12.60
CA ALA A 174 8.24 -7.68 -11.76
C ALA A 174 9.51 -7.24 -12.50
N VAL A 175 10.38 -6.50 -11.82
CA VAL A 175 11.59 -5.90 -12.40
C VAL A 175 12.83 -6.38 -11.64
N PHE A 176 13.90 -6.70 -12.37
CA PHE A 176 15.20 -6.99 -11.78
C PHE A 176 15.95 -5.70 -11.48
N LEU A 177 16.32 -5.49 -10.21
CA LEU A 177 17.00 -4.27 -9.78
C LEU A 177 17.86 -4.48 -8.53
N GLN A 178 18.89 -3.66 -8.39
CA GLN A 178 19.83 -3.71 -7.25
C GLN A 178 19.51 -2.63 -6.20
N ALA A 179 18.75 -1.60 -6.58
CA ALA A 179 18.26 -0.58 -5.65
C ALA A 179 16.98 0.09 -6.16
N ILE A 180 16.21 0.69 -5.26
CA ILE A 180 15.06 1.56 -5.56
C ILE A 180 15.31 2.92 -4.92
N ARG A 181 15.10 4.00 -5.66
CA ARG A 181 15.18 5.36 -5.14
C ARG A 181 13.80 5.97 -5.12
N LEU A 182 13.34 6.36 -3.93
CA LEU A 182 12.23 7.28 -3.73
C LEU A 182 12.74 8.71 -3.89
N ASN A 183 12.29 9.40 -4.94
CA ASN A 183 12.51 10.83 -5.11
C ASN A 183 11.37 11.61 -4.45
N ILE A 184 11.70 12.59 -3.61
CA ILE A 184 10.73 13.43 -2.89
C ILE A 184 10.85 14.85 -3.45
N TYR A 185 9.82 15.29 -4.16
CA TYR A 185 9.82 16.57 -4.87
C TYR A 185 9.16 17.69 -4.07
N ASN A 186 8.20 17.36 -3.22
CA ASN A 186 7.46 18.36 -2.44
C ASN A 186 7.04 17.80 -1.08
N THR A 187 7.12 18.63 -0.04
CA THR A 187 6.74 18.30 1.35
C THR A 187 6.16 19.53 2.07
N THR A 188 5.38 19.35 3.13
CA THR A 188 4.85 20.45 3.96
C THR A 188 5.59 20.69 5.27
N GLY A 189 6.77 20.09 5.49
CA GLY A 189 7.43 20.15 6.80
C GLY A 189 8.89 19.74 6.81
N GLY A 190 9.42 19.52 8.02
CA GLY A 190 10.83 19.23 8.30
C GLY A 190 11.37 17.93 7.67
N PRO A 191 12.57 17.46 8.08
CA PRO A 191 13.21 16.30 7.47
C PRO A 191 12.28 15.09 7.56
N GLN A 192 11.95 14.54 6.39
CA GLN A 192 11.02 13.42 6.27
C GLN A 192 11.64 12.18 6.90
N VAL A 193 10.88 11.54 7.79
CA VAL A 193 11.28 10.27 8.39
C VAL A 193 10.35 9.20 7.86
N LEU A 194 10.91 8.23 7.14
CA LEU A 194 10.17 7.01 6.79
C LEU A 194 10.25 6.02 7.94
N ALA A 195 9.11 5.49 8.35
CA ALA A 195 9.04 4.35 9.24
C ALA A 195 9.32 3.03 8.50
N GLN A 196 9.08 2.98 7.19
CA GLN A 196 9.27 1.79 6.36
C GLN A 196 9.52 2.18 4.90
N PHE A 197 10.50 1.54 4.28
CA PHE A 197 10.65 1.51 2.83
C PHE A 197 11.18 0.12 2.44
N ASP A 198 10.28 -0.74 1.99
CA ASP A 198 10.58 -2.15 1.72
C ASP A 198 10.08 -2.55 0.33
N ALA A 199 10.76 -3.52 -0.28
CA ALA A 199 10.35 -4.14 -1.53
C ALA A 199 9.87 -5.58 -1.32
N TYR A 200 8.97 -6.02 -2.18
CA TYR A 200 8.38 -7.36 -2.12
C TYR A 200 8.29 -7.95 -3.53
N LEU A 201 8.21 -9.28 -3.57
CA LEU A 201 7.82 -10.05 -4.73
C LEU A 201 6.70 -10.98 -4.27
N CYS A 202 5.49 -10.79 -4.78
CA CYS A 202 4.34 -11.60 -4.39
C CYS A 202 3.86 -12.46 -5.56
N HIS A 203 3.40 -13.67 -5.24
CA HIS A 203 2.82 -14.62 -6.17
C HIS A 203 1.29 -14.64 -6.04
#